data_AF-A0A8K0KZX5-F1
#
_entry.id   AF-A0A8K0KZX5-F1
#
_cell.length_a   1.000
_cell.length_b   1.000
_cell.length_c   1.000
_cell.angle_alpha   90.00
_cell.angle_beta   90.00
_cell.angle_gamma   90.00
#
_symmetry.space_group_name_H-M   'P 1'
#
loop_
_entity.id
_entity.type
_entity.pdbx_description
1 polymer ?
#
loop_
_entity_poly.entity_id
_entity_poly.type
_entity_poly.pdbx_seq_one_letter_code
_entity_poly.pdbx_strand_id
1 'polypeptide(L)'
;MSDIDVALKIHLLSKLTSTPVRSSYVDVTSAPVAISPRAVSCTGISLEHESRLVQHIAFLCSYSDDPTHVMAVAVETHDSPPAAIFVVAANQGRHRQMTDSFQNICGIIGDHARNENRQNNTQRLLQTVIALHQRRILARIRLSWAKSRRASGKMSMLGRLGVAQALLSQTRKASGDTLARARHALEDVRHHCNVLEQQEPQDLLRPVSYPLYLGLLQAIDHLVDDHLEVLDRIPLQPGKWQQSTTDALRRNLRSLARYTKACREILVAARHYQCFQNTSIQMLDGQRQSVRFLDQEAIRSFLGRQEVHKLIERVGSTIPLTPHSFQKTLVSNLQQESRLHAEMQIMMHYDQRVTGPRPFIIASGKQACFLCHTVLTSHPHFRSQGTHGKLYTTWAIPWQGEGATLMHGELRLALSQALELNIERILSTGTKAPAWNPAESAINSIASFTASNISSVAKSYRSQGSVVVASPYADVLSSPSDTKRSEESCYLRLGGLELFFESPTLPTPATEVKVITVDHIRSSTLINLDDADWLGDPKVDGFFSETGIVFRYHGLYYRVRSIS
;
A
#
# COMPACT_ATOMS: atom_id res chain seq x y z
N MET A 1 -13.68 6.70 21.35
CA MET A 1 -14.40 6.18 20.16
C MET A 1 -14.43 4.66 20.22
N SER A 2 -15.59 4.01 20.14
CA SER A 2 -15.71 2.54 20.24
C SER A 2 -15.52 1.87 18.87
N ASP A 3 -15.16 0.59 18.85
CA ASP A 3 -15.12 -0.19 17.60
C ASP A 3 -16.53 -0.32 16.97
N ILE A 4 -17.59 -0.26 17.79
CA ILE A 4 -18.99 -0.30 17.34
C ILE A 4 -19.31 0.91 16.44
N ASP A 5 -18.78 2.09 16.76
CA ASP A 5 -18.95 3.30 15.94
C ASP A 5 -18.40 3.10 14.52
N VAL A 6 -17.17 2.60 14.41
CA VAL A 6 -16.53 2.32 13.11
C VAL A 6 -17.34 1.29 12.33
N ALA A 7 -17.79 0.22 12.97
CA ALA A 7 -18.55 -0.83 12.29
C ALA A 7 -19.93 -0.33 11.83
N LEU A 8 -20.60 0.51 12.62
CA LEU A 8 -21.84 1.20 12.24
C LEU A 8 -21.62 2.08 11.01
N LYS A 9 -20.59 2.93 11.02
CA LYS A 9 -20.26 3.82 9.91
C LYS A 9 -19.87 3.06 8.63
N ILE A 10 -19.14 1.95 8.74
CA ILE A 10 -18.89 1.03 7.61
C ILE A 10 -20.20 0.51 7.04
N HIS A 11 -21.11 0.02 7.89
CA HIS A 11 -22.39 -0.53 7.45
C HIS A 11 -23.27 0.55 6.81
N LEU A 12 -23.39 1.74 7.42
CA LEU A 12 -24.11 2.88 6.85
C LEU A 12 -23.56 3.27 5.47
N LEU A 13 -22.26 3.47 5.35
CA LEU A 13 -21.63 3.84 4.09
C LEU A 13 -21.86 2.76 3.03
N SER A 14 -21.86 1.48 3.41
CA SER A 14 -22.14 0.38 2.48
C SER A 14 -23.56 0.39 1.90
N LYS A 15 -24.54 0.94 2.61
CA LYS A 15 -25.90 1.13 2.11
C LYS A 15 -25.99 2.26 1.08
N LEU A 16 -25.11 3.24 1.19
CA LEU A 16 -25.01 4.37 0.25
C LEU A 16 -24.18 4.01 -0.98
N THR A 17 -23.04 3.33 -0.81
CA THR A 17 -22.14 2.94 -1.91
C THR A 17 -21.21 1.79 -1.54
N SER A 18 -20.88 0.96 -2.53
CA SER A 18 -19.80 -0.05 -2.41
C SER A 18 -18.43 0.49 -2.80
N THR A 19 -18.34 1.71 -3.35
CA THR A 19 -17.10 2.39 -3.77
C THR A 19 -17.09 3.86 -3.33
N PRO A 20 -16.74 4.15 -2.06
CA PRO A 20 -16.78 5.52 -1.53
C PRO A 20 -15.88 6.50 -2.27
N VAL A 21 -14.72 6.02 -2.75
CA VAL A 21 -13.73 6.83 -3.46
C VAL A 21 -13.46 6.23 -4.85
N ARG A 22 -13.04 7.08 -5.79
CA ARG A 22 -12.55 6.60 -7.10
C ARG A 22 -11.24 5.87 -6.90
N SER A 23 -10.94 4.97 -7.85
CA SER A 23 -9.60 4.39 -7.91
C SER A 23 -8.59 5.51 -8.08
N SER A 24 -7.58 5.51 -7.21
CA SER A 24 -6.51 6.51 -7.20
C SER A 24 -5.17 5.81 -6.99
N TYR A 25 -4.15 6.38 -7.60
CA TYR A 25 -2.76 6.05 -7.35
C TYR A 25 -2.15 7.21 -6.58
N VAL A 26 -1.38 6.89 -5.54
CA VAL A 26 -0.61 7.88 -4.78
C VAL A 26 0.84 7.68 -5.16
N ASP A 27 1.45 8.72 -5.71
CA ASP A 27 2.90 8.75 -5.87
C ASP A 27 3.51 8.92 -4.48
N VAL A 28 3.96 7.80 -3.92
CA VAL A 28 4.49 7.72 -2.55
C VAL A 28 5.77 8.53 -2.37
N THR A 29 6.44 8.94 -3.47
CA THR A 29 7.62 9.80 -3.43
C THR A 29 7.29 11.29 -3.20
N SER A 30 6.03 11.68 -3.45
CA SER A 30 5.56 13.08 -3.36
C SER A 30 4.98 13.47 -2.00
N ALA A 31 4.70 12.51 -1.12
CA ALA A 31 4.14 12.76 0.20
C ALA A 31 5.27 13.02 1.21
N PRO A 32 5.25 14.12 1.98
CA PRO A 32 6.28 14.36 3.00
C PRO A 32 6.26 13.22 4.02
N VAL A 33 7.38 12.52 4.16
CA VAL A 33 7.57 11.51 5.20
C VAL A 33 7.79 12.28 6.51
N ALA A 34 6.78 12.31 7.38
CA ALA A 34 7.01 12.62 8.78
C ALA A 34 7.82 11.47 9.38
N ILE A 35 9.14 11.53 9.25
CA ILE A 35 10.05 10.57 9.87
C ILE A 35 9.91 10.79 11.38
N SER A 36 9.19 9.90 12.06
CA SER A 36 9.19 9.87 13.51
C SER A 36 10.64 9.65 13.98
N PRO A 37 11.15 10.38 14.99
CA PRO A 37 12.50 10.16 15.53
C PRO A 37 12.73 8.74 16.09
N ARG A 38 11.66 7.95 16.25
CA ARG A 38 11.70 6.52 16.63
C ARG A 38 11.71 5.55 15.43
N ALA A 39 11.50 6.02 14.22
CA ALA A 39 11.47 5.22 13.00
C ALA A 39 12.82 5.33 12.29
N VAL A 40 13.79 4.52 12.70
CA VAL A 40 15.02 4.34 11.91
C VAL A 40 14.61 3.60 10.63
N SER A 41 14.70 4.30 9.51
CA SER A 41 14.62 3.72 8.16
C SER A 41 15.77 2.76 7.96
N CYS A 42 15.56 1.47 8.23
CA CYS A 42 16.55 0.44 7.92
C CYS A 42 16.46 -0.09 6.49
N THR A 43 15.60 0.47 5.64
CA THR A 43 15.57 0.07 4.24
C THR A 43 16.80 0.67 3.55
N GLY A 44 17.85 -0.13 3.39
CA GLY A 44 18.99 0.20 2.51
C GLY A 44 18.60 0.38 1.03
N ILE A 45 17.30 0.53 0.76
CA ILE A 45 16.58 0.62 -0.50
C ILE A 45 15.81 1.95 -0.48
N SER A 46 15.87 2.72 -1.57
CA SER A 46 15.09 3.98 -1.64
C SER A 46 13.59 3.68 -1.61
N LEU A 47 12.79 4.61 -1.07
CA LEU A 47 11.33 4.47 -0.98
C LEU A 47 10.68 4.13 -2.33
N GLU A 48 11.19 4.73 -3.42
CA GLU A 48 10.74 4.45 -4.78
C GLU A 48 11.03 3.00 -5.20
N HIS A 49 12.25 2.50 -4.95
CA HIS A 49 12.62 1.13 -5.27
C HIS A 49 11.91 0.11 -4.38
N GLU A 50 11.73 0.41 -3.08
CA GLU A 50 10.94 -0.41 -2.16
C GLU A 50 9.50 -0.55 -2.68
N SER A 51 8.88 0.58 -3.05
CA SER A 51 7.54 0.63 -3.61
C SER A 51 7.40 -0.29 -4.83
N ARG A 52 8.28 -0.15 -5.83
CA ARG A 52 8.25 -1.00 -7.02
C ARG A 52 8.48 -2.47 -6.70
N LEU A 53 9.47 -2.76 -5.85
CA LEU A 53 9.84 -4.12 -5.49
C LEU A 53 8.69 -4.83 -4.78
N VAL A 54 8.12 -4.22 -3.74
CA VAL A 54 6.97 -4.75 -3.01
C VAL A 54 5.83 -5.04 -3.98
N GLN A 55 5.58 -4.13 -4.94
CA GLN A 55 4.53 -4.32 -5.94
C GLN A 55 4.80 -5.50 -6.88
N HIS A 56 6.04 -5.72 -7.32
CA HIS A 56 6.42 -6.88 -8.15
C HIS A 56 6.34 -8.18 -7.38
N ILE A 57 6.89 -8.22 -6.16
CA ILE A 57 6.83 -9.40 -5.29
C ILE A 57 5.37 -9.74 -4.98
N ALA A 58 4.53 -8.77 -4.61
CA ALA A 58 3.10 -9.01 -4.37
C ALA A 58 2.35 -9.56 -5.60
N PHE A 59 2.75 -9.14 -6.80
CA PHE A 59 2.21 -9.70 -8.04
C PHE A 59 2.59 -11.17 -8.25
N LEU A 60 3.85 -11.51 -7.97
CA LEU A 60 4.37 -12.87 -8.07
C LEU A 60 3.82 -13.77 -6.96
N CYS A 61 3.54 -13.25 -5.75
CA CYS A 61 2.86 -13.99 -4.69
C CYS A 61 1.39 -14.27 -5.03
N SER A 62 0.74 -13.43 -5.83
CA SER A 62 -0.68 -13.57 -6.19
C SER A 62 -0.95 -14.72 -7.18
N TYR A 63 -0.80 -15.98 -6.79
CA TYR A 63 -0.95 -17.13 -7.68
C TYR A 63 -2.40 -17.53 -8.01
N SER A 64 -3.38 -17.02 -7.24
CA SER A 64 -4.81 -17.32 -7.41
C SER A 64 -5.60 -16.08 -7.84
N ASP A 65 -6.67 -16.30 -8.61
CA ASP A 65 -7.67 -15.27 -8.96
C ASP A 65 -8.87 -15.25 -7.99
N ASP A 66 -8.83 -16.11 -6.96
CA ASP A 66 -9.79 -16.14 -5.87
C ASP A 66 -9.65 -14.89 -5.00
N PRO A 67 -10.70 -14.05 -4.86
CA PRO A 67 -10.64 -12.85 -4.04
C PRO A 67 -10.41 -13.13 -2.54
N THR A 68 -10.58 -14.37 -2.09
CA THR A 68 -10.27 -14.78 -0.71
C THR A 68 -8.78 -15.05 -0.48
N HIS A 69 -7.99 -15.26 -1.54
CA HIS A 69 -6.56 -15.59 -1.48
C HIS A 69 -5.66 -14.39 -1.84
N VAL A 70 -6.13 -13.16 -1.58
CA VAL A 70 -5.32 -11.95 -1.81
C VAL A 70 -4.16 -11.93 -0.84
N MET A 71 -2.97 -11.63 -1.36
CA MET A 71 -1.74 -11.53 -0.58
C MET A 71 -1.18 -10.12 -0.59
N ALA A 72 -0.72 -9.69 0.58
CA ALA A 72 0.06 -8.47 0.75
C ALA A 72 1.51 -8.83 1.05
N VAL A 73 2.41 -7.91 0.72
CA VAL A 73 3.85 -8.05 0.89
C VAL A 73 4.41 -6.77 1.48
N ALA A 74 5.47 -6.90 2.25
CA ALA A 74 6.43 -5.85 2.56
C ALA A 74 7.87 -6.40 2.47
N VAL A 75 8.87 -5.51 2.39
CA VAL A 75 10.29 -5.88 2.28
C VAL A 75 11.04 -5.35 3.49
N GLU A 76 11.43 -6.25 4.39
CA GLU A 76 12.29 -5.93 5.53
C GLU A 76 13.75 -6.16 5.14
N THR A 77 14.64 -5.23 5.50
CA THR A 77 16.07 -5.40 5.27
C THR A 77 16.86 -5.28 6.57
N HIS A 78 17.92 -6.07 6.64
CA HIS A 78 18.89 -6.06 7.74
C HIS A 78 20.26 -5.73 7.18
N ASP A 79 21.08 -5.04 7.98
CA ASP A 79 22.44 -4.64 7.59
C ASP A 79 23.51 -5.59 8.13
N SER A 80 23.20 -6.41 9.15
CA SER A 80 24.19 -7.26 9.84
C SER A 80 23.57 -8.56 10.35
N PRO A 81 23.66 -9.67 9.59
CA PRO A 81 24.18 -9.75 8.21
C PRO A 81 23.22 -9.09 7.19
N PRO A 82 23.72 -8.63 6.03
CA PRO A 82 22.88 -8.13 4.95
C PRO A 82 21.84 -9.16 4.52
N ALA A 83 20.56 -8.87 4.73
CA ALA A 83 19.47 -9.78 4.40
C ALA A 83 18.21 -9.03 3.99
N ALA A 84 17.42 -9.64 3.09
CA ALA A 84 16.13 -9.15 2.66
C ALA A 84 15.06 -10.21 2.94
N ILE A 85 14.06 -9.86 3.72
CA ILE A 85 12.95 -10.72 4.08
C ILE A 85 11.68 -10.18 3.42
N PHE A 86 11.12 -10.96 2.49
CA PHE A 86 9.79 -10.70 1.96
C PHE A 86 8.76 -11.19 2.96
N VAL A 87 8.16 -10.26 3.70
CA VAL A 87 7.11 -10.57 4.67
C VAL A 87 5.77 -10.57 3.94
N VAL A 88 5.09 -11.72 3.96
CA VAL A 88 3.88 -11.99 3.18
C VAL A 88 2.75 -12.36 4.13
N ALA A 89 1.56 -11.81 3.90
CA ALA A 89 0.33 -12.22 4.57
C ALA A 89 -0.75 -12.52 3.53
N ALA A 90 -1.75 -13.31 3.92
CA ALA A 90 -2.87 -13.64 3.04
C ALA A 90 -4.22 -13.53 3.75
N ASN A 91 -5.25 -13.20 2.98
CA ASN A 91 -6.62 -13.09 3.48
C ASN A 91 -7.21 -14.44 3.91
N GLN A 92 -6.80 -15.55 3.29
CA GLN A 92 -7.27 -16.89 3.62
C GLN A 92 -6.35 -17.98 3.06
N GLY A 93 -6.16 -19.02 3.85
CA GLY A 93 -5.63 -20.30 3.40
C GLY A 93 -4.22 -20.59 3.89
N ARG A 94 -3.82 -21.86 3.75
CA ARG A 94 -2.43 -22.28 3.96
C ARG A 94 -1.73 -22.28 2.61
N HIS A 95 -0.69 -21.49 2.48
CA HIS A 95 -0.03 -21.22 1.20
C HIS A 95 1.31 -21.93 1.04
N ARG A 96 1.46 -23.15 1.58
CA ARG A 96 2.73 -23.90 1.57
C ARG A 96 3.36 -24.00 0.19
N GLN A 97 2.59 -24.45 -0.81
CA GLN A 97 3.09 -24.53 -2.19
C GLN A 97 3.61 -23.19 -2.73
N MET A 98 2.94 -22.08 -2.41
CA MET A 98 3.40 -20.75 -2.78
C MET A 98 4.68 -20.40 -2.04
N THR A 99 4.72 -20.58 -0.72
CA THR A 99 5.90 -20.31 0.12
C THR A 99 7.11 -21.10 -0.36
N ASP A 100 6.97 -22.41 -0.61
CA ASP A 100 8.06 -23.28 -1.10
C ASP A 100 8.55 -22.84 -2.49
N SER A 101 7.62 -22.53 -3.39
CA SER A 101 7.96 -22.00 -4.72
C SER A 101 8.66 -20.64 -4.63
N PHE A 102 8.25 -19.80 -3.68
CA PHE A 102 8.84 -18.48 -3.47
C PHE A 102 10.20 -18.55 -2.78
N GLN A 103 10.45 -19.57 -1.93
CA GLN A 103 11.78 -19.85 -1.40
C GLN A 103 12.77 -20.15 -2.54
N ASN A 104 12.35 -20.93 -3.55
CA ASN A 104 13.17 -21.14 -4.75
C ASN A 104 13.42 -19.84 -5.53
N ILE A 105 12.40 -18.97 -5.64
CA ILE A 105 12.56 -17.62 -6.22
C ILE A 105 13.59 -16.80 -5.43
N CYS A 106 13.51 -16.80 -4.08
CA CYS A 106 14.47 -16.12 -3.22
C CYS A 106 15.90 -16.65 -3.40
N GLY A 107 16.05 -17.97 -3.56
CA GLY A 107 17.35 -18.59 -3.88
C GLY A 107 17.93 -18.08 -5.19
N ILE A 108 17.14 -18.00 -6.27
CA ILE A 108 17.60 -17.47 -7.57
C ILE A 108 17.96 -15.97 -7.48
N ILE A 109 17.22 -15.20 -6.68
CA ILE A 109 17.53 -13.79 -6.40
C ILE A 109 18.88 -13.69 -5.68
N GLY A 110 19.11 -14.52 -4.67
CA GLY A 110 20.37 -14.61 -3.92
C GLY A 110 21.56 -15.01 -4.79
N ASP A 111 21.42 -16.07 -5.59
CA ASP A 111 22.42 -16.49 -6.59
C ASP A 111 22.79 -15.30 -7.49
N HIS A 112 21.79 -14.56 -7.99
CA HIS A 112 22.03 -13.42 -8.88
C HIS A 112 22.74 -12.25 -8.18
N ALA A 113 22.39 -11.97 -6.93
CA ALA A 113 23.05 -10.96 -6.11
C ALA A 113 24.53 -11.31 -5.83
N ARG A 114 24.84 -12.62 -5.70
CA ARG A 114 26.21 -13.14 -5.55
C ARG A 114 26.95 -13.32 -6.89
N ASN A 115 26.34 -12.93 -8.01
CA ASN A 115 26.88 -13.12 -9.37
C ASN A 115 27.09 -14.60 -9.77
N GLU A 116 26.36 -15.51 -9.12
CA GLU A 116 26.33 -16.95 -9.44
C GLU A 116 25.29 -17.22 -10.53
N ASN A 117 25.55 -18.17 -11.45
CA ASN A 117 24.61 -18.57 -12.51
C ASN A 117 24.02 -17.42 -13.34
N ARG A 118 24.74 -16.30 -13.44
CA ARG A 118 24.24 -15.02 -13.96
C ARG A 118 23.54 -15.10 -15.31
N GLN A 119 24.11 -15.84 -16.25
CA GLN A 119 23.56 -15.96 -17.62
C GLN A 119 22.21 -16.70 -17.64
N ASN A 120 21.99 -17.57 -16.66
CA ASN A 120 20.81 -18.44 -16.60
C ASN A 120 19.73 -17.93 -15.63
N ASN A 121 20.06 -17.07 -14.66
CA ASN A 121 19.12 -16.65 -13.61
C ASN A 121 17.86 -15.96 -14.14
N THR A 122 17.96 -15.20 -15.24
CA THR A 122 16.78 -14.59 -15.89
C THR A 122 15.79 -15.66 -16.34
N GLN A 123 16.29 -16.69 -17.04
CA GLN A 123 15.46 -17.79 -17.53
C GLN A 123 14.99 -18.68 -16.38
N ARG A 124 15.88 -19.03 -15.43
CA ARG A 124 15.55 -19.81 -14.23
C ARG A 124 14.41 -19.15 -13.45
N LEU A 125 14.53 -17.85 -13.16
CA LEU A 125 13.53 -17.10 -12.41
C LEU A 125 12.19 -17.09 -13.14
N LEU A 126 12.19 -16.78 -14.45
CA LEU A 126 10.96 -16.72 -15.23
C LEU A 126 10.31 -18.11 -15.36
N GLN A 127 11.09 -19.18 -15.50
CA GLN A 127 10.56 -20.56 -15.50
C GLN A 127 9.96 -20.95 -14.14
N THR A 128 10.61 -20.62 -13.02
CA THR A 128 10.04 -20.85 -11.68
C THR A 128 8.75 -20.07 -11.48
N VAL A 129 8.69 -18.83 -11.96
CA VAL A 129 7.47 -18.02 -11.95
C VAL A 129 6.38 -18.62 -12.83
N ILE A 130 6.70 -19.08 -14.04
CA ILE A 130 5.75 -19.77 -14.93
C ILE A 130 5.16 -20.99 -14.22
N ALA A 131 6.01 -21.83 -13.61
CA ALA A 131 5.59 -23.03 -12.88
C ALA A 131 4.53 -22.71 -11.80
N LEU A 132 4.72 -21.61 -11.06
CA LEU A 132 3.76 -21.16 -10.04
C LEU A 132 2.46 -20.57 -10.64
N HIS A 133 2.51 -20.00 -11.85
CA HIS A 133 1.42 -19.19 -12.42
C HIS A 133 0.73 -19.78 -13.66
N GLN A 134 1.01 -21.02 -14.08
CA GLN A 134 0.46 -21.61 -15.31
C GLN A 134 -1.05 -21.41 -15.45
N ARG A 135 -1.83 -21.83 -14.44
CA ARG A 135 -3.29 -21.69 -14.45
C ARG A 135 -3.75 -20.23 -14.61
N ARG A 136 -3.06 -19.30 -13.95
CA ARG A 136 -3.39 -17.87 -13.97
C ARG A 136 -3.02 -17.23 -15.31
N ILE A 137 -1.92 -17.64 -15.93
CA ILE A 137 -1.51 -17.21 -17.27
C ILE A 137 -2.55 -17.70 -18.29
N LEU A 138 -2.90 -18.98 -18.26
CA LEU A 138 -3.90 -19.58 -19.14
C LEU A 138 -5.29 -18.91 -19.00
N ALA A 139 -5.72 -18.63 -17.77
CA ALA A 139 -6.98 -17.94 -17.49
C ALA A 139 -7.02 -16.51 -18.08
N ARG A 140 -5.87 -15.81 -18.14
CA ARG A 140 -5.77 -14.46 -18.74
C ARG A 140 -5.79 -14.48 -20.26
N ILE A 141 -5.18 -15.49 -20.88
CA ILE A 141 -5.26 -15.73 -22.32
C ILE A 141 -6.68 -16.15 -22.71
N ARG A 142 -7.37 -16.86 -21.80
CA ARG A 142 -8.70 -17.44 -21.99
C ARG A 142 -8.73 -18.45 -23.12
N LEU A 143 -7.84 -19.45 -23.04
CA LEU A 143 -7.92 -20.60 -23.94
C LEU A 143 -9.32 -21.25 -23.83
N SER A 144 -9.78 -21.87 -24.90
CA SER A 144 -11.16 -22.36 -25.05
C SER A 144 -11.62 -23.30 -23.93
N TRP A 145 -10.69 -24.09 -23.38
CA TRP A 145 -10.90 -25.03 -22.29
C TRP A 145 -10.54 -24.46 -20.90
N ALA A 146 -9.72 -23.40 -20.83
CA ALA A 146 -9.33 -22.73 -19.58
C ALA A 146 -10.32 -21.62 -19.15
N LYS A 147 -11.59 -21.72 -19.57
CA LYS A 147 -12.61 -20.71 -19.30
C LYS A 147 -12.93 -20.65 -17.80
N SER A 148 -12.63 -19.51 -17.16
CA SER A 148 -13.14 -19.23 -15.82
C SER A 148 -14.62 -18.81 -15.88
N ARG A 149 -15.36 -18.92 -14.76
CA ARG A 149 -16.73 -18.37 -14.66
C ARG A 149 -16.83 -16.91 -15.12
N ARG A 150 -15.77 -16.12 -14.94
CA ARG A 150 -15.68 -14.70 -15.35
C ARG A 150 -15.46 -14.50 -16.86
N ALA A 151 -15.09 -15.56 -17.59
CA ALA A 151 -14.79 -15.57 -19.02
C ALA A 151 -15.96 -16.09 -19.88
N SER A 152 -17.05 -16.58 -19.28
CA SER A 152 -18.24 -17.03 -20.02
C SER A 152 -18.78 -15.92 -20.93
N GLY A 153 -19.05 -16.24 -22.19
CA GLY A 153 -19.55 -15.31 -23.21
C GLY A 153 -18.55 -14.26 -23.71
N LYS A 154 -17.28 -14.29 -23.29
CA LYS A 154 -16.25 -13.32 -23.72
C LYS A 154 -15.28 -13.93 -24.72
N MET A 155 -14.89 -13.13 -25.71
CA MET A 155 -13.88 -13.50 -26.70
C MET A 155 -12.52 -13.81 -26.04
N SER A 156 -11.86 -14.87 -26.52
CA SER A 156 -10.50 -15.23 -26.10
C SER A 156 -9.49 -14.16 -26.51
N MET A 157 -8.27 -14.22 -25.96
CA MET A 157 -7.18 -13.36 -26.45
C MET A 157 -6.86 -13.67 -27.92
N LEU A 158 -6.77 -14.95 -28.28
CA LEU A 158 -6.56 -15.41 -29.65
C LEU A 158 -7.60 -14.82 -30.62
N GLY A 159 -8.89 -14.91 -30.29
CA GLY A 159 -9.96 -14.34 -31.10
C GLY A 159 -9.87 -12.82 -31.23
N ARG A 160 -9.56 -12.12 -30.14
CA ARG A 160 -9.40 -10.65 -30.16
C ARG A 160 -8.22 -10.22 -31.03
N LEU A 161 -7.09 -10.94 -30.96
CA LEU A 161 -5.92 -10.68 -31.81
C LEU A 161 -6.26 -10.91 -33.28
N GLY A 162 -6.98 -11.98 -33.61
CA GLY A 162 -7.44 -12.25 -34.98
C GLY A 162 -8.32 -11.14 -35.55
N VAL A 163 -9.32 -10.67 -34.79
CA VAL A 163 -10.18 -9.54 -35.21
C VAL A 163 -9.36 -8.25 -35.36
N ALA A 164 -8.48 -7.94 -34.39
CA ALA A 164 -7.63 -6.76 -34.43
C ALA A 164 -6.78 -6.72 -35.71
N GLN A 165 -6.17 -7.84 -36.09
CA GLN A 165 -5.35 -7.91 -37.30
C GLN A 165 -6.16 -7.78 -38.57
N ALA A 166 -7.33 -8.41 -38.65
CA ALA A 166 -8.21 -8.29 -39.80
C ALA A 166 -8.69 -6.84 -40.02
N LEU A 167 -8.87 -6.08 -38.94
CA LEU A 167 -9.22 -4.65 -39.02
C LEU A 167 -8.00 -3.78 -39.35
N LEU A 168 -6.83 -4.10 -38.80
CA LEU A 168 -5.58 -3.41 -39.11
C LEU A 168 -5.15 -3.60 -40.58
N SER A 169 -5.40 -4.76 -41.18
CA SER A 169 -5.08 -5.03 -42.60
C SER A 169 -5.96 -4.23 -43.56
N GLN A 170 -7.18 -3.90 -43.17
CA GLN A 170 -8.09 -3.04 -43.95
C GLN A 170 -7.68 -1.56 -43.92
N THR A 171 -6.78 -1.19 -43.01
CA THR A 171 -6.33 0.20 -42.85
C THR A 171 -5.33 0.54 -43.95
N ARG A 172 -5.83 1.03 -45.10
CA ARG A 172 -5.05 1.35 -46.32
C ARG A 172 -4.04 2.49 -46.18
N LYS A 173 -4.09 3.31 -45.11
CA LYS A 173 -3.41 4.62 -45.03
C LYS A 173 -2.11 4.69 -44.22
N ALA A 174 -1.55 3.58 -43.75
CA ALA A 174 -0.33 3.62 -42.93
C ALA A 174 0.69 2.59 -43.39
N SER A 175 1.25 2.77 -44.59
CA SER A 175 2.40 2.00 -45.10
C SER A 175 3.72 2.49 -44.48
N GLY A 176 3.76 2.66 -43.16
CA GLY A 176 4.99 2.94 -42.44
C GLY A 176 5.62 1.64 -41.95
N ASP A 177 6.94 1.51 -42.10
CA ASP A 177 7.75 0.39 -41.60
C ASP A 177 7.46 0.07 -40.12
N THR A 178 7.20 1.09 -39.30
CA THR A 178 6.77 0.95 -37.90
C THR A 178 5.45 0.20 -37.73
N LEU A 179 4.45 0.41 -38.61
CA LEU A 179 3.19 -0.34 -38.52
C LEU A 179 3.38 -1.79 -38.97
N ALA A 180 4.25 -2.04 -39.95
CA ALA A 180 4.57 -3.40 -40.37
C ALA A 180 5.21 -4.20 -39.22
N ARG A 181 6.19 -3.62 -38.51
CA ARG A 181 6.78 -4.22 -37.31
C ARG A 181 5.75 -4.48 -36.22
N ALA A 182 4.89 -3.50 -35.91
CA ALA A 182 3.87 -3.68 -34.88
C ALA A 182 2.82 -4.75 -35.26
N ARG A 183 2.45 -4.86 -36.54
CA ARG A 183 1.59 -5.96 -37.02
C ARG A 183 2.28 -7.31 -36.89
N HIS A 184 3.57 -7.38 -37.17
CA HIS A 184 4.36 -8.60 -37.01
C HIS A 184 4.44 -9.03 -35.54
N ALA A 185 4.74 -8.10 -34.61
CA ALA A 185 4.72 -8.39 -33.18
C ALA A 185 3.34 -8.87 -32.68
N LEU A 186 2.25 -8.30 -33.21
CA LEU A 186 0.89 -8.75 -32.89
C LEU A 186 0.61 -10.17 -33.43
N GLU A 187 1.12 -10.49 -34.63
CA GLU A 187 1.05 -11.83 -35.21
C GLU A 187 1.87 -12.85 -34.43
N ASP A 188 3.05 -12.47 -33.95
CA ASP A 188 3.89 -13.34 -33.15
C ASP A 188 3.21 -13.73 -31.83
N VAL A 189 2.60 -12.77 -31.14
CA VAL A 189 1.77 -13.05 -29.95
C VAL A 189 0.58 -13.95 -30.30
N ARG A 190 -0.09 -13.71 -31.44
CA ARG A 190 -1.21 -14.56 -31.88
C ARG A 190 -0.74 -15.98 -32.15
N HIS A 191 0.40 -16.15 -32.82
CA HIS A 191 1.00 -17.44 -33.13
C HIS A 191 1.24 -18.24 -31.86
N HIS A 192 1.88 -17.65 -30.84
CA HIS A 192 2.11 -18.30 -29.55
C HIS A 192 0.80 -18.66 -28.82
N CYS A 193 -0.22 -17.79 -28.86
CA CYS A 193 -1.53 -18.12 -28.32
C CYS A 193 -2.16 -19.33 -29.04
N ASN A 194 -2.03 -19.40 -30.37
CA ASN A 194 -2.55 -20.50 -31.17
C ASN A 194 -1.81 -21.82 -30.86
N VAL A 195 -0.48 -21.79 -30.71
CA VAL A 195 0.33 -22.96 -30.34
C VAL A 195 -0.15 -23.54 -29.01
N LEU A 196 -0.42 -22.68 -28.01
CA LEU A 196 -0.95 -23.11 -26.71
C LEU A 196 -2.39 -23.66 -26.82
N GLU A 197 -3.22 -23.08 -27.67
CA GLU A 197 -4.61 -23.55 -27.89
C GLU A 197 -4.66 -24.97 -28.47
N GLN A 198 -3.63 -25.36 -29.24
CA GLN A 198 -3.50 -26.69 -29.86
C GLN A 198 -2.96 -27.77 -28.91
N GLN A 199 -2.51 -27.42 -27.71
CA GLN A 199 -1.98 -28.40 -26.75
C GLN A 199 -3.10 -29.01 -25.90
N GLU A 200 -2.88 -30.26 -25.48
CA GLU A 200 -3.73 -30.92 -24.52
C GLU A 200 -3.66 -30.23 -23.13
N PRO A 201 -4.79 -30.02 -22.44
CA PRO A 201 -4.83 -29.32 -21.15
C PRO A 201 -3.88 -29.88 -20.09
N GLN A 202 -3.70 -31.21 -20.09
CA GLN A 202 -2.85 -31.92 -19.13
C GLN A 202 -1.35 -31.65 -19.36
N ASP A 203 -0.94 -31.46 -20.61
CA ASP A 203 0.48 -31.25 -20.95
C ASP A 203 0.92 -29.82 -20.68
N LEU A 204 -0.01 -28.86 -20.78
CA LEU A 204 0.23 -27.46 -20.45
C LEU A 204 0.45 -27.19 -18.96
N LEU A 205 0.17 -28.14 -18.09
CA LEU A 205 0.49 -28.06 -16.67
C LEU A 205 1.80 -28.81 -16.30
N ARG A 206 2.49 -29.37 -17.29
CA ARG A 206 3.76 -30.09 -17.10
C ARG A 206 4.97 -29.23 -17.47
N PRO A 207 6.16 -29.51 -16.89
CA PRO A 207 7.39 -28.76 -17.19
C PRO A 207 7.77 -28.71 -18.67
N VAL A 208 7.41 -29.73 -19.46
CA VAL A 208 7.67 -29.78 -20.91
C VAL A 208 7.07 -28.60 -21.68
N SER A 209 6.01 -27.98 -21.15
CA SER A 209 5.33 -26.84 -21.77
C SER A 209 5.95 -25.49 -21.43
N TYR A 210 6.88 -25.39 -20.47
CA TYR A 210 7.47 -24.12 -20.03
C TYR A 210 8.09 -23.28 -21.18
N PRO A 211 8.77 -23.86 -22.18
CA PRO A 211 9.25 -23.11 -23.33
C PRO A 211 8.14 -22.38 -24.11
N LEU A 212 6.93 -22.96 -24.20
CA LEU A 212 5.80 -22.35 -24.89
C LEU A 212 5.30 -21.09 -24.16
N TYR A 213 5.21 -21.16 -22.83
CA TYR A 213 4.89 -20.00 -22.00
C TYR A 213 5.97 -18.92 -22.07
N LEU A 214 7.24 -19.34 -22.07
CA LEU A 214 8.38 -18.42 -22.17
C LEU A 214 8.34 -17.63 -23.48
N GLY A 215 8.18 -18.32 -24.62
CA GLY A 215 8.04 -17.68 -25.93
C GLY A 215 6.86 -16.69 -25.97
N LEU A 216 5.69 -17.09 -25.45
CA LEU A 216 4.54 -16.20 -25.37
C LEU A 216 4.83 -14.95 -24.52
N LEU A 217 5.37 -15.11 -23.32
CA LEU A 217 5.61 -13.98 -22.41
C LEU A 217 6.69 -13.04 -22.95
N GLN A 218 7.68 -13.55 -23.68
CA GLN A 218 8.69 -12.74 -24.38
C GLN A 218 8.09 -11.97 -25.57
N ALA A 219 7.28 -12.62 -26.40
CA ALA A 219 6.59 -11.97 -27.52
C ALA A 219 5.65 -10.85 -27.02
N ILE A 220 4.93 -11.10 -25.91
CA ILE A 220 4.06 -10.10 -25.28
C ILE A 220 4.89 -8.95 -24.69
N ASP A 221 6.01 -9.21 -24.03
CA ASP A 221 6.90 -8.18 -23.48
C ASP A 221 7.40 -7.24 -24.59
N HIS A 222 7.89 -7.80 -25.69
CA HIS A 222 8.32 -7.03 -26.87
C HIS A 222 7.18 -6.21 -27.49
N LEU A 223 5.99 -6.79 -27.68
CA LEU A 223 4.82 -6.06 -28.19
C LEU A 223 4.44 -4.89 -27.26
N VAL A 224 4.48 -5.11 -25.94
CA VAL A 224 4.05 -4.12 -24.94
C VAL A 224 5.06 -2.97 -24.83
N ASP A 225 6.35 -3.26 -24.88
CA ASP A 225 7.41 -2.24 -24.75
C ASP A 225 7.52 -1.38 -26.01
N ASP A 226 7.46 -1.98 -27.21
CA ASP A 226 7.84 -1.27 -28.44
C ASP A 226 6.63 -0.88 -29.33
N HIS A 227 5.49 -1.57 -29.19
CA HIS A 227 4.47 -1.59 -30.24
C HIS A 227 3.02 -1.47 -29.75
N LEU A 228 2.78 -1.26 -28.45
CA LEU A 228 1.43 -1.31 -27.86
C LEU A 228 0.46 -0.25 -28.43
N GLU A 229 0.98 0.89 -28.89
CA GLU A 229 0.20 1.97 -29.51
C GLU A 229 -0.50 1.54 -30.81
N VAL A 230 -0.09 0.42 -31.42
CA VAL A 230 -0.79 -0.14 -32.58
C VAL A 230 -2.26 -0.43 -32.30
N LEU A 231 -2.61 -0.69 -31.04
CA LEU A 231 -3.98 -0.95 -30.63
C LEU A 231 -4.89 0.28 -30.79
N ASP A 232 -4.35 1.48 -30.72
CA ASP A 232 -5.10 2.74 -30.94
C ASP A 232 -5.39 2.99 -32.42
N ARG A 233 -4.69 2.28 -33.31
CA ARG A 233 -4.90 2.37 -34.77
C ARG A 233 -5.96 1.40 -35.28
N ILE A 234 -6.53 0.56 -34.42
CA ILE A 234 -7.57 -0.40 -34.82
C ILE A 234 -8.88 0.37 -35.07
N PRO A 235 -9.45 0.33 -36.29
CA PRO A 235 -10.71 1.00 -36.58
C PRO A 235 -11.85 0.51 -35.66
N LEU A 236 -12.55 1.45 -35.04
CA LEU A 236 -13.75 1.14 -34.26
C LEU A 236 -14.87 0.70 -35.23
N GLN A 237 -15.47 -0.46 -34.96
CA GLN A 237 -16.59 -1.00 -35.74
C GLN A 237 -17.69 -1.48 -34.80
N PRO A 238 -18.88 -0.85 -34.78
CA PRO A 238 -20.00 -1.29 -33.95
C PRO A 238 -20.27 -2.79 -34.09
N GLY A 239 -20.48 -3.48 -32.96
CA GLY A 239 -20.69 -4.93 -32.92
C GLY A 239 -19.45 -5.81 -33.12
N LYS A 240 -18.34 -5.28 -33.66
CA LYS A 240 -17.09 -6.03 -33.88
C LYS A 240 -15.94 -5.59 -32.98
N TRP A 241 -15.69 -4.28 -32.90
CA TRP A 241 -14.57 -3.70 -32.15
C TRP A 241 -14.94 -2.35 -31.55
N GLN A 242 -14.84 -2.23 -30.23
CA GLN A 242 -15.15 -1.02 -29.47
C GLN A 242 -13.94 -0.59 -28.63
N GLN A 243 -13.92 0.65 -28.15
CA GLN A 243 -12.84 1.15 -27.30
C GLN A 243 -12.65 0.28 -26.04
N SER A 244 -13.74 -0.20 -25.46
CA SER A 244 -13.72 -1.12 -24.32
C SER A 244 -12.99 -2.44 -24.63
N THR A 245 -13.04 -2.92 -25.87
CA THR A 245 -12.31 -4.10 -26.36
C THR A 245 -10.81 -3.80 -26.45
N THR A 246 -10.44 -2.65 -27.03
CA THR A 246 -9.04 -2.16 -27.05
C THR A 246 -8.47 -2.09 -25.64
N ASP A 247 -9.18 -1.46 -24.71
CA ASP A 247 -8.74 -1.30 -23.32
C ASP A 247 -8.66 -2.64 -22.58
N ALA A 248 -9.57 -3.58 -22.87
CA ALA A 248 -9.53 -4.92 -22.31
C ALA A 248 -8.37 -5.75 -22.88
N LEU A 249 -8.03 -5.62 -24.16
CA LEU A 249 -6.88 -6.29 -24.76
C LEU A 249 -5.57 -5.72 -24.20
N ARG A 250 -5.43 -4.39 -24.21
CA ARG A 250 -4.29 -3.66 -23.65
C ARG A 250 -4.01 -4.06 -22.19
N ARG A 251 -5.05 -4.09 -21.34
CA ARG A 251 -4.90 -4.51 -19.94
C ARG A 251 -4.41 -5.95 -19.80
N ASN A 252 -4.89 -6.88 -20.63
CA ASN A 252 -4.45 -8.26 -20.56
C ASN A 252 -3.00 -8.43 -21.01
N LEU A 253 -2.60 -7.77 -22.12
CA LEU A 253 -1.22 -7.79 -22.60
C LEU A 253 -0.27 -7.21 -21.55
N ARG A 254 -0.57 -6.04 -20.99
CA ARG A 254 0.21 -5.45 -19.89
C ARG A 254 0.29 -6.36 -18.67
N SER A 255 -0.81 -7.02 -18.31
CA SER A 255 -0.82 -7.94 -17.17
C SER A 255 0.05 -9.19 -17.40
N LEU A 256 0.23 -9.63 -18.65
CA LEU A 256 1.08 -10.78 -18.99
C LEU A 256 2.55 -10.36 -19.14
N ALA A 257 2.85 -9.24 -19.82
CA ALA A 257 4.20 -8.66 -19.88
C ALA A 257 4.81 -8.44 -18.49
N ARG A 258 3.96 -8.16 -17.50
CA ARG A 258 4.38 -7.94 -16.11
C ARG A 258 5.19 -9.09 -15.52
N TYR A 259 4.99 -10.33 -15.95
CA TYR A 259 5.81 -11.45 -15.47
C TYR A 259 7.29 -11.26 -15.85
N THR A 260 7.56 -10.96 -17.12
CA THR A 260 8.91 -10.70 -17.63
C THR A 260 9.51 -9.46 -16.98
N LYS A 261 8.74 -8.36 -16.93
CA LYS A 261 9.17 -7.09 -16.32
C LYS A 261 9.49 -7.22 -14.83
N ALA A 262 8.65 -7.88 -14.05
CA ALA A 262 8.89 -8.11 -12.62
C ALA A 262 10.17 -8.91 -12.40
N CYS A 263 10.38 -10.01 -13.15
CA CYS A 263 11.60 -10.81 -13.05
C CYS A 263 12.85 -9.98 -13.38
N ARG A 264 12.82 -9.19 -14.47
CA ARG A 264 13.93 -8.32 -14.88
C ARG A 264 14.26 -7.30 -13.80
N GLU A 265 13.26 -6.57 -13.29
CA GLU A 265 13.49 -5.51 -12.31
C GLU A 265 13.93 -6.04 -10.95
N ILE A 266 13.40 -7.18 -10.49
CA ILE A 266 13.85 -7.84 -9.27
C ILE A 266 15.33 -8.23 -9.37
N LEU A 267 15.75 -8.83 -10.50
CA LEU A 267 17.15 -9.21 -10.70
C LEU A 267 18.07 -7.97 -10.78
N VAL A 268 17.62 -6.88 -11.40
CA VAL A 268 18.38 -5.63 -11.39
C VAL A 268 18.52 -5.07 -9.97
N ALA A 269 17.46 -5.10 -9.16
CA ALA A 269 17.53 -4.71 -7.75
C ALA A 269 18.48 -5.62 -6.95
N ALA A 270 18.46 -6.93 -7.21
CA ALA A 270 19.34 -7.91 -6.57
C ALA A 270 20.83 -7.63 -6.79
N ARG A 271 21.19 -7.12 -7.98
CA ARG A 271 22.57 -6.69 -8.27
C ARG A 271 22.97 -5.41 -7.55
N HIS A 272 21.98 -4.57 -7.25
CA HIS A 272 22.23 -3.25 -6.72
C HIS A 272 22.36 -3.26 -5.19
N TYR A 273 21.53 -4.04 -4.51
CA TYR A 273 21.43 -4.04 -3.06
C TYR A 273 22.00 -5.33 -2.45
N GLN A 274 22.99 -5.18 -1.58
CA GLN A 274 23.68 -6.30 -0.94
C GLN A 274 22.75 -7.14 -0.06
N CYS A 275 21.68 -6.56 0.48
CA CYS A 275 20.69 -7.29 1.28
C CYS A 275 20.06 -8.48 0.52
N PHE A 276 20.03 -8.46 -0.81
CA PHE A 276 19.50 -9.58 -1.59
C PHE A 276 20.42 -10.82 -1.64
N GLN A 277 21.67 -10.72 -1.20
CA GLN A 277 22.55 -11.90 -1.10
C GLN A 277 21.96 -12.98 -0.18
N ASN A 278 21.25 -12.56 0.87
CA ASN A 278 20.49 -13.43 1.76
C ASN A 278 19.01 -13.06 1.68
N THR A 279 18.34 -13.57 0.65
CA THR A 279 16.91 -13.33 0.45
C THR A 279 16.09 -14.48 1.03
N SER A 280 15.03 -14.17 1.77
CA SER A 280 14.08 -15.16 2.27
C SER A 280 12.65 -14.65 2.19
N ILE A 281 11.70 -15.57 2.41
CA ILE A 281 10.27 -15.25 2.52
C ILE A 281 9.78 -15.68 3.90
N GLN A 282 9.00 -14.80 4.53
CA GLN A 282 8.31 -15.09 5.79
C GLN A 282 6.81 -14.98 5.56
N MET A 283 6.10 -16.10 5.72
CA MET A 283 4.64 -16.10 5.70
C MET A 283 4.13 -15.82 7.12
N LEU A 284 3.34 -14.76 7.28
CA LEU A 284 2.64 -14.46 8.52
C LEU A 284 1.36 -15.31 8.61
N ASP A 285 1.19 -16.00 9.74
CA ASP A 285 -0.08 -16.63 10.12
C ASP A 285 -0.83 -15.68 11.07
N GLY A 286 -1.19 -14.51 10.54
CA GLY A 286 -1.80 -13.42 11.31
C GLY A 286 -3.32 -13.38 11.19
N GLN A 287 -3.94 -14.38 10.55
CA GLN A 287 -5.36 -14.33 10.28
C GLN A 287 -6.16 -14.55 11.56
N ARG A 288 -6.76 -13.48 12.08
CA ARG A 288 -7.78 -13.55 13.12
C ARG A 288 -9.14 -13.70 12.44
N GLN A 289 -9.74 -14.89 12.50
CA GLN A 289 -11.16 -15.05 12.26
C GLN A 289 -11.87 -14.69 13.56
N SER A 290 -12.62 -13.58 13.53
CA SER A 290 -13.39 -13.14 14.69
C SER A 290 -14.77 -12.71 14.23
N VAL A 291 -15.76 -12.96 15.09
CA VAL A 291 -17.05 -12.26 15.01
C VAL A 291 -16.78 -10.81 15.41
N ARG A 292 -17.20 -9.84 14.59
CA ARG A 292 -16.82 -8.43 14.82
C ARG A 292 -17.25 -7.94 16.20
N PHE A 293 -18.43 -8.36 16.65
CA PHE A 293 -18.97 -8.09 17.98
C PHE A 293 -19.96 -9.18 18.39
N LEU A 294 -19.84 -9.66 19.62
CA LEU A 294 -20.75 -10.65 20.19
C LEU A 294 -21.78 -10.04 21.16
N ASP A 295 -21.51 -8.85 21.70
CA ASP A 295 -22.38 -8.20 22.68
C ASP A 295 -23.53 -7.43 22.00
N GLN A 296 -24.71 -8.07 21.96
CA GLN A 296 -25.93 -7.47 21.42
C GLN A 296 -26.43 -6.30 22.26
N GLU A 297 -26.16 -6.28 23.56
CA GLU A 297 -26.64 -5.24 24.46
C GLU A 297 -25.83 -3.95 24.27
N ALA A 298 -24.51 -4.07 24.13
CA ALA A 298 -23.66 -2.95 23.73
C ALA A 298 -24.09 -2.34 22.38
N ILE A 299 -24.48 -3.17 21.40
CA ILE A 299 -24.98 -2.70 20.11
C ILE A 299 -26.32 -1.95 20.29
N ARG A 300 -27.27 -2.50 21.06
CA ARG A 300 -28.57 -1.86 21.31
C ARG A 300 -28.42 -0.53 22.05
N SER A 301 -27.61 -0.51 23.11
CA SER A 301 -27.28 0.69 23.87
C SER A 301 -26.66 1.76 22.97
N PHE A 302 -25.72 1.40 22.10
CA PHE A 302 -25.10 2.33 21.17
C PHE A 302 -26.09 2.87 20.12
N LEU A 303 -26.98 2.04 19.58
CA LEU A 303 -28.02 2.45 18.64
C LEU A 303 -29.10 3.34 19.26
N GLY A 304 -29.31 3.24 20.57
CA GLY A 304 -30.26 4.08 21.32
C GLY A 304 -29.79 5.53 21.51
N ARG A 305 -28.54 5.85 21.17
CA ARG A 305 -28.01 7.21 21.31
C ARG A 305 -28.64 8.16 20.29
N GLN A 306 -28.97 9.37 20.73
CA GLN A 306 -29.74 10.33 19.94
C GLN A 306 -29.02 10.74 18.65
N GLU A 307 -27.71 10.93 18.71
CA GLU A 307 -26.84 11.28 17.59
C GLU A 307 -26.79 10.17 16.52
N VAL A 308 -26.77 8.90 16.96
CA VAL A 308 -26.79 7.74 16.06
C VAL A 308 -28.14 7.61 15.38
N HIS A 309 -29.23 7.82 16.13
CA HIS A 309 -30.58 7.80 15.58
C HIS A 309 -30.77 8.86 14.49
N LYS A 310 -30.38 10.12 14.78
CA LYS A 310 -30.43 11.22 13.80
C LYS A 310 -29.62 10.91 12.54
N LEU A 311 -28.46 10.29 12.67
CA LEU A 311 -27.65 9.88 11.52
C LEU A 311 -28.36 8.81 10.67
N ILE A 312 -28.95 7.80 11.31
CA ILE A 312 -29.71 6.75 10.62
C ILE A 312 -30.91 7.33 9.89
N GLU A 313 -31.66 8.24 10.52
CA GLU A 313 -32.79 8.94 9.90
C GLU A 313 -32.36 9.79 8.69
N ARG A 314 -31.26 10.54 8.82
CA ARG A 314 -30.67 11.30 7.70
C ARG A 314 -30.27 10.41 6.52
N VAL A 315 -29.74 9.22 6.79
CA VAL A 315 -29.45 8.25 5.72
C VAL A 315 -30.75 7.66 5.16
N GLY A 316 -31.73 7.38 6.02
CA GLY A 316 -33.05 6.86 5.66
C GLY A 316 -33.92 7.80 4.83
N SER A 317 -33.65 9.11 4.83
CA SER A 317 -34.29 10.05 3.91
C SER A 317 -33.72 9.96 2.48
N THR A 318 -32.48 9.46 2.33
CA THR A 318 -31.80 9.33 1.03
C THR A 318 -32.00 7.96 0.38
N ILE A 319 -32.16 6.91 1.21
CA ILE A 319 -32.40 5.53 0.76
C ILE A 319 -33.52 4.92 1.61
N PRO A 320 -34.36 4.01 1.06
CA PRO A 320 -35.46 3.40 1.81
C PRO A 320 -34.93 2.47 2.91
N LEU A 321 -34.61 3.05 4.06
CA LEU A 321 -33.96 2.40 5.19
C LEU A 321 -34.66 2.87 6.47
N THR A 322 -35.42 1.97 7.11
CA THR A 322 -36.03 2.23 8.42
C THR A 322 -35.05 1.91 9.54
N PRO A 323 -35.12 2.57 10.71
CA PRO A 323 -34.26 2.25 11.86
C PRO A 323 -34.28 0.77 12.24
N HIS A 324 -35.47 0.15 12.22
CA HIS A 324 -35.63 -1.28 12.54
C HIS A 324 -34.95 -2.20 11.51
N SER A 325 -35.17 -1.95 10.21
CA SER A 325 -34.52 -2.74 9.15
C SER A 325 -33.00 -2.55 9.15
N PHE A 326 -32.53 -1.33 9.43
CA PHE A 326 -31.11 -1.04 9.59
C PHE A 326 -30.51 -1.83 10.74
N GLN A 327 -31.07 -1.74 11.94
CA GLN A 327 -30.62 -2.47 13.12
C GLN A 327 -30.52 -3.97 12.85
N LYS A 328 -31.57 -4.57 12.26
CA LYS A 328 -31.57 -5.99 11.90
C LYS A 328 -30.42 -6.35 10.96
N THR A 329 -30.19 -5.56 9.91
CA THR A 329 -29.10 -5.81 8.97
C THR A 329 -27.72 -5.53 9.55
N LEU A 330 -27.59 -4.56 10.45
CA LEU A 330 -26.34 -4.25 11.15
C LEU A 330 -25.97 -5.42 12.07
N VAL A 331 -26.87 -5.83 12.95
CA VAL A 331 -26.64 -6.98 13.85
C VAL A 331 -26.26 -8.22 13.05
N SER A 332 -26.99 -8.51 11.97
CA SER A 332 -26.65 -9.63 11.08
C SER A 332 -25.25 -9.49 10.47
N ASN A 333 -24.82 -8.29 10.06
CA ASN A 333 -23.47 -8.07 9.52
C ASN A 333 -22.38 -8.16 10.60
N LEU A 334 -22.63 -7.67 11.82
CA LEU A 334 -21.67 -7.75 12.92
C LEU A 334 -21.48 -9.20 13.43
N GLN A 335 -22.50 -10.04 13.25
CA GLN A 335 -22.48 -11.47 13.54
C GLN A 335 -21.85 -12.32 12.42
N GLN A 336 -21.64 -11.74 11.23
CA GLN A 336 -20.92 -12.45 10.17
C GLN A 336 -19.44 -12.56 10.52
N GLU A 337 -18.81 -13.62 10.03
CA GLU A 337 -17.36 -13.77 10.08
C GLU A 337 -16.69 -12.57 9.42
N SER A 338 -15.84 -11.88 10.19
CA SER A 338 -14.97 -10.85 9.65
C SER A 338 -13.57 -11.36 9.40
N ARG A 339 -12.91 -10.69 8.46
CA ARG A 339 -11.59 -11.08 7.98
C ARG A 339 -10.65 -9.91 8.03
N LEU A 340 -9.54 -10.11 8.71
CA LEU A 340 -8.42 -9.19 8.67
C LEU A 340 -7.74 -9.30 7.31
N HIS A 341 -7.75 -8.22 6.55
CA HIS A 341 -7.06 -8.19 5.26
C HIS A 341 -5.54 -8.31 5.44
N ALA A 342 -4.87 -8.90 4.45
CA ALA A 342 -3.44 -9.18 4.47
C ALA A 342 -2.59 -7.94 4.75
N GLU A 343 -2.96 -6.77 4.18
CA GLU A 343 -2.25 -5.51 4.44
C GLU A 343 -2.24 -5.16 5.94
N MET A 344 -3.35 -5.39 6.63
CA MET A 344 -3.48 -5.10 8.06
C MET A 344 -2.71 -6.09 8.93
N GLN A 345 -2.60 -7.35 8.51
CA GLN A 345 -1.81 -8.36 9.21
C GLN A 345 -0.32 -7.96 9.25
N ILE A 346 0.21 -7.47 8.13
CA ILE A 346 1.61 -6.99 8.05
C ILE A 346 1.80 -5.75 8.92
N MET A 347 0.91 -4.76 8.84
CA MET A 347 0.97 -3.57 9.69
C MET A 347 1.01 -3.93 11.17
N MET A 348 0.07 -4.77 11.64
CA MET A 348 0.01 -5.22 13.03
C MET A 348 1.27 -5.97 13.46
N HIS A 349 1.84 -6.80 12.58
CA HIS A 349 3.05 -7.54 12.87
C HIS A 349 4.23 -6.60 13.21
N TYR A 350 4.34 -5.48 12.51
CA TYR A 350 5.38 -4.48 12.79
C TYR A 350 5.03 -3.53 13.93
N ASP A 351 3.75 -3.23 14.16
CA ASP A 351 3.31 -2.38 15.27
C ASP A 351 3.58 -3.01 16.63
N GLN A 352 3.55 -4.35 16.70
CA GLN A 352 3.87 -5.09 17.92
C GLN A 352 5.37 -5.08 18.25
N ARG A 353 6.25 -4.76 17.29
CA ARG A 353 7.68 -4.69 17.54
C ARG A 353 7.99 -3.38 18.24
N VAL A 354 8.79 -3.41 19.32
CA VAL A 354 9.26 -2.19 19.99
C VAL A 354 10.47 -1.61 19.23
N THR A 355 11.36 -2.49 18.77
CA THR A 355 12.60 -2.15 18.07
C THR A 355 12.79 -3.01 16.83
N GLY A 356 13.67 -2.59 15.92
CA GLY A 356 14.05 -3.35 14.73
C GLY A 356 13.57 -2.72 13.41
N PRO A 357 14.06 -3.25 12.28
CA PRO A 357 13.78 -2.71 10.96
C PRO A 357 12.29 -2.82 10.62
N ARG A 358 11.77 -1.80 9.92
CA ARG A 358 10.38 -1.76 9.45
C ARG A 358 10.34 -1.25 8.01
N PRO A 359 9.47 -1.85 7.17
CA PRO A 359 9.23 -1.37 5.82
C PRO A 359 8.33 -0.13 5.82
N PHE A 360 8.48 0.72 4.82
CA PHE A 360 7.54 1.83 4.59
C PHE A 360 6.35 1.40 3.74
N ILE A 361 6.54 0.48 2.80
CA ILE A 361 5.52 0.13 1.81
C ILE A 361 4.90 -1.22 2.11
N ILE A 362 3.57 -1.24 2.21
CA ILE A 362 2.76 -2.46 2.22
C ILE A 362 1.89 -2.44 0.97
N ALA A 363 2.00 -3.47 0.12
CA ALA A 363 1.15 -3.58 -1.06
C ALA A 363 0.74 -5.01 -1.36
N SER A 364 -0.40 -5.17 -2.02
CA SER A 364 -0.87 -6.43 -2.57
C SER A 364 -0.73 -6.46 -4.11
N GLY A 365 -1.00 -7.62 -4.72
CA GLY A 365 -1.04 -7.75 -6.18
C GLY A 365 -2.16 -6.93 -6.86
N LYS A 366 -2.94 -6.19 -6.06
CA LYS A 366 -4.03 -5.28 -6.42
C LYS A 366 -3.83 -3.97 -5.64
N GLN A 367 -4.56 -2.91 -6.01
CA GLN A 367 -4.62 -1.74 -5.13
C GLN A 367 -5.31 -2.11 -3.81
N ALA A 368 -5.06 -1.35 -2.74
CA ALA A 368 -5.67 -1.60 -1.45
C ALA A 368 -7.17 -1.27 -1.47
N CYS A 369 -7.97 -1.95 -0.65
CA CYS A 369 -9.37 -1.55 -0.46
C CYS A 369 -9.46 -0.18 0.23
N PHE A 370 -10.64 0.44 0.22
CA PHE A 370 -10.84 1.75 0.86
C PHE A 370 -10.39 1.75 2.33
N LEU A 371 -10.79 0.73 3.11
CA LEU A 371 -10.47 0.65 4.54
C LEU A 371 -8.97 0.45 4.81
N CYS A 372 -8.32 -0.47 4.07
CA CYS A 372 -6.89 -0.70 4.22
C CYS A 372 -6.07 0.52 3.81
N HIS A 373 -6.47 1.19 2.72
CA HIS A 373 -5.81 2.40 2.26
C HIS A 373 -5.93 3.52 3.30
N THR A 374 -7.14 3.81 3.78
CA THR A 374 -7.38 4.85 4.79
C THR A 374 -6.55 4.62 6.06
N VAL A 375 -6.47 3.38 6.55
CA VAL A 375 -5.66 3.07 7.74
C VAL A 375 -4.17 3.25 7.45
N LEU A 376 -3.65 2.70 6.34
CA LEU A 376 -2.24 2.82 5.99
C LEU A 376 -1.83 4.28 5.72
N THR A 377 -2.67 5.10 5.09
CA THR A 377 -2.34 6.50 4.84
C THR A 377 -2.46 7.38 6.09
N SER A 378 -3.27 6.97 7.07
CA SER A 378 -3.34 7.64 8.37
C SER A 378 -2.24 7.20 9.33
N HIS A 379 -1.53 6.11 9.00
CA HIS A 379 -0.45 5.59 9.81
C HIS A 379 0.80 6.46 9.68
N PRO A 380 1.50 6.82 10.79
CA PRO A 380 2.66 7.69 10.73
C PRO A 380 3.78 7.11 9.85
N HIS A 381 4.00 5.80 9.95
CA HIS A 381 5.08 5.09 9.24
C HIS A 381 4.71 4.46 7.89
N PHE A 382 3.75 3.53 7.84
CA PHE A 382 3.43 2.78 6.61
C PHE A 382 2.74 3.63 5.55
N ARG A 383 2.80 3.16 4.30
CA ARG A 383 2.13 3.77 3.16
C ARG A 383 1.49 2.72 2.27
N SER A 384 0.43 3.14 1.59
CA SER A 384 -0.26 2.40 0.54
C SER A 384 -0.06 3.12 -0.80
N GLN A 385 0.15 2.35 -1.87
CA GLN A 385 0.38 2.89 -3.23
C GLN A 385 -0.89 3.40 -3.93
N GLY A 386 -2.05 3.32 -3.27
CA GLY A 386 -3.32 3.72 -3.83
C GLY A 386 -4.45 2.77 -3.44
N THR A 387 -5.65 3.11 -3.90
CA THR A 387 -6.85 2.36 -3.58
C THR A 387 -7.69 2.09 -4.82
N HIS A 388 -8.32 0.91 -4.89
CA HIS A 388 -9.38 0.65 -5.86
C HIS A 388 -10.74 1.15 -5.36
N GLY A 389 -10.80 1.68 -4.13
CA GLY A 389 -11.95 2.37 -3.57
C GLY A 389 -13.09 1.48 -3.07
N LYS A 390 -13.01 0.15 -3.18
CA LYS A 390 -14.09 -0.73 -2.71
C LYS A 390 -14.15 -0.80 -1.18
N LEU A 391 -15.36 -0.74 -0.66
CA LEU A 391 -15.68 -0.94 0.76
C LEU A 391 -16.06 -2.42 1.01
N TYR A 392 -15.43 -3.04 2.01
CA TYR A 392 -15.72 -4.42 2.40
C TYR A 392 -16.43 -4.44 3.76
N THR A 393 -17.70 -4.84 3.77
CA THR A 393 -18.54 -4.90 4.98
C THR A 393 -18.18 -6.06 5.91
N THR A 394 -17.24 -6.93 5.55
CA THR A 394 -16.74 -8.02 6.41
C THR A 394 -15.27 -7.82 6.81
N TRP A 395 -14.68 -6.65 6.54
CA TRP A 395 -13.34 -6.26 6.98
C TRP A 395 -13.20 -6.23 8.52
N ALA A 396 -12.26 -6.95 9.11
CA ALA A 396 -12.05 -6.90 10.56
C ALA A 396 -11.24 -5.65 10.97
N ILE A 397 -11.60 -5.03 12.08
CA ILE A 397 -10.81 -3.94 12.68
C ILE A 397 -9.53 -4.57 13.28
N PRO A 398 -8.31 -4.10 12.94
CA PRO A 398 -7.07 -4.77 13.33
C PRO A 398 -6.82 -4.83 14.84
N TRP A 399 -7.26 -3.82 15.58
CA TRP A 399 -6.92 -3.59 16.99
C TRP A 399 -8.09 -3.86 17.96
N GLN A 400 -8.92 -4.87 17.67
CA GLN A 400 -9.97 -5.30 18.60
C GLN A 400 -9.37 -6.03 19.81
N GLY A 401 -9.81 -5.66 21.02
CA GLY A 401 -9.47 -6.35 22.28
C GLY A 401 -8.35 -5.73 23.12
N GLU A 402 -7.88 -6.47 24.13
CA GLU A 402 -6.77 -6.07 25.01
C GLU A 402 -5.46 -6.01 24.22
N GLY A 403 -4.69 -4.92 24.38
CA GLY A 403 -3.45 -4.65 23.64
C GLY A 403 -3.52 -3.54 22.58
N ALA A 404 -4.63 -2.80 22.50
CA ALA A 404 -4.70 -1.59 21.66
C ALA A 404 -3.82 -0.47 22.24
N THR A 405 -2.92 0.09 21.42
CA THR A 405 -2.06 1.21 21.81
C THR A 405 -2.77 2.56 21.58
N LEU A 406 -2.21 3.65 22.10
CA LEU A 406 -2.70 5.02 21.83
C LEU A 406 -2.76 5.30 20.32
N MET A 407 -1.75 4.88 19.57
CA MET A 407 -1.69 4.98 18.11
C MET A 407 -2.88 4.26 17.45
N HIS A 408 -3.26 3.07 17.93
CA HIS A 408 -4.45 2.38 17.41
C HIS A 408 -5.74 3.18 17.68
N GLY A 409 -5.80 3.92 18.79
CA GLY A 409 -6.88 4.88 19.08
C GLY A 409 -6.94 6.03 18.07
N GLU A 410 -5.79 6.59 17.70
CA GLU A 410 -5.69 7.66 16.68
C GLU A 410 -6.09 7.14 15.29
N LEU A 411 -5.64 5.94 14.90
CA LEU A 411 -6.03 5.30 13.65
C LEU A 411 -7.54 5.01 13.60
N ARG A 412 -8.12 4.57 14.72
CA ARG A 412 -9.57 4.37 14.85
C ARG A 412 -10.33 5.68 14.64
N LEU A 413 -9.83 6.78 15.22
CA LEU A 413 -10.45 8.10 15.07
C LEU A 413 -10.36 8.58 13.62
N ALA A 414 -9.19 8.51 13.00
CA ALA A 414 -8.98 8.90 11.60
C ALA A 414 -9.87 8.08 10.65
N LEU A 415 -10.00 6.77 10.87
CA LEU A 415 -10.89 5.91 10.09
C LEU A 415 -12.36 6.30 10.27
N SER A 416 -12.80 6.55 11.51
CA SER A 416 -14.18 6.99 11.80
C SER A 416 -14.51 8.31 11.12
N GLN A 417 -13.60 9.29 11.18
CA GLN A 417 -13.74 10.59 10.51
C GLN A 417 -13.80 10.44 8.99
N ALA A 418 -12.92 9.62 8.39
CA ALA A 418 -12.92 9.39 6.95
C ALA A 418 -14.21 8.73 6.45
N LEU A 419 -14.80 7.83 7.24
CA LEU A 419 -16.10 7.21 6.94
C LEU A 419 -17.22 8.26 7.00
N GLU A 420 -17.24 9.07 8.06
CA GLU A 420 -18.23 10.13 8.27
C GLU A 420 -18.19 11.18 7.16
N LEU A 421 -17.02 11.69 6.81
CA LEU A 421 -16.83 12.62 5.69
C LEU A 421 -17.39 12.06 4.37
N ASN A 422 -17.21 10.76 4.11
CA ASN A 422 -17.77 10.14 2.91
C ASN A 422 -19.30 9.98 2.96
N ILE A 423 -19.86 9.67 4.13
CA ILE A 423 -21.32 9.66 4.33
C ILE A 423 -21.87 11.06 4.08
N GLU A 424 -21.32 12.08 4.73
CA GLU A 424 -21.78 13.46 4.62
C GLU A 424 -21.66 14.01 3.19
N ARG A 425 -20.57 13.69 2.49
CA ARG A 425 -20.39 14.04 1.08
C ARG A 425 -21.49 13.45 0.20
N ILE A 426 -21.88 12.19 0.43
CA ILE A 426 -22.95 11.57 -0.36
C ILE A 426 -24.30 12.21 -0.02
N LEU A 427 -24.59 12.40 1.27
CA LEU A 427 -25.84 13.01 1.74
C LEU A 427 -26.01 14.45 1.22
N SER A 428 -24.95 15.26 1.24
CA SER A 428 -24.97 16.65 0.75
C SER A 428 -25.15 16.76 -0.76
N THR A 429 -24.60 15.82 -1.53
CA THR A 429 -24.77 15.83 -3.00
C THR A 429 -26.13 15.32 -3.48
N GLY A 430 -26.91 14.62 -2.63
CA GLY A 430 -28.22 14.04 -2.97
C GLY A 430 -28.18 12.93 -4.03
N THR A 431 -27.02 12.69 -4.65
CA THR A 431 -26.82 11.67 -5.68
C THR A 431 -26.14 10.45 -5.10
N LYS A 432 -26.68 9.25 -5.36
CA LYS A 432 -25.92 8.01 -5.15
C LYS A 432 -24.61 8.13 -5.92
N ALA A 433 -23.48 7.94 -5.23
CA ALA A 433 -22.19 7.89 -5.89
C ALA A 433 -22.29 6.88 -7.05
N PRO A 434 -21.78 7.20 -8.26
CA PRO A 434 -21.83 6.28 -9.38
C PRO A 434 -21.27 4.94 -8.93
N ALA A 435 -21.96 3.84 -9.25
CA ALA A 435 -21.44 2.51 -8.99
C ALA A 435 -20.23 2.29 -9.92
N TRP A 436 -19.06 2.70 -9.45
CA TRP A 436 -17.82 2.36 -10.11
C TRP A 436 -17.67 0.86 -9.95
N ASN A 437 -17.46 0.15 -11.05
CA ASN A 437 -16.95 -1.22 -11.02
C ASN A 437 -15.44 -1.11 -11.25
N PRO A 438 -14.65 -0.71 -10.23
CA PRO A 438 -13.21 -0.60 -10.38
C PRO A 438 -12.72 -1.98 -10.80
N ALA A 439 -11.86 -2.01 -11.81
CA ALA A 439 -11.12 -3.23 -12.08
C ALA A 439 -10.25 -3.49 -10.84
N GLU A 440 -10.68 -4.36 -9.93
CA GLU A 440 -9.89 -4.76 -8.76
C GLU A 440 -8.53 -5.32 -9.18
N SER A 441 -8.43 -5.81 -10.42
CA SER A 441 -7.20 -6.26 -11.08
C SER A 441 -6.45 -5.16 -11.83
N ALA A 442 -6.89 -3.89 -11.75
CA ALA A 442 -6.12 -2.75 -12.25
C ALA A 442 -4.85 -2.65 -11.42
N ILE A 443 -3.78 -3.06 -12.07
CA ILE A 443 -2.43 -3.00 -11.57
C ILE A 443 -1.79 -1.74 -12.14
N ASN A 444 -0.96 -1.08 -11.33
CA ASN A 444 -0.23 0.12 -11.70
C ASN A 444 0.55 -0.11 -13.00
N SER A 445 0.34 0.78 -13.98
CA SER A 445 1.18 0.89 -15.16
C SER A 445 2.47 1.61 -14.76
N ILE A 446 3.37 0.93 -14.07
CA ILE A 446 4.65 1.56 -13.70
C ILE A 446 5.50 1.71 -14.96
N ALA A 447 5.98 2.93 -15.22
CA ALA A 447 6.97 3.22 -16.27
C ALA A 447 8.23 2.34 -16.11
N SER A 448 8.80 1.87 -17.23
CA SER A 448 10.01 1.05 -17.25
C SER A 448 11.20 1.77 -16.60
N PHE A 449 11.94 1.12 -15.69
CA PHE A 449 13.24 1.63 -15.27
C PHE A 449 14.32 1.03 -16.15
N THR A 450 15.05 1.89 -16.84
CA THR A 450 16.34 1.51 -17.42
C THR A 450 17.38 1.41 -16.29
N ALA A 451 18.41 0.58 -16.46
CA ALA A 451 19.48 0.42 -15.47
C ALA A 451 20.15 1.76 -15.08
N SER A 452 20.13 2.74 -15.99
CA SER A 452 20.56 4.13 -15.82
C SER A 452 19.73 4.90 -14.77
N ASN A 453 18.40 4.73 -14.74
CA ASN A 453 17.53 5.42 -13.78
C ASN A 453 17.67 4.84 -12.36
N ILE A 454 17.95 3.54 -12.24
CA ILE A 454 18.22 2.89 -10.94
C ILE A 454 19.55 3.41 -10.38
N SER A 455 20.56 3.58 -11.24
CA SER A 455 21.87 4.11 -10.84
C SER A 455 21.81 5.58 -10.41
N SER A 456 21.00 6.43 -11.05
CA SER A 456 20.88 7.85 -10.68
C SER A 456 20.19 8.06 -9.34
N VAL A 457 19.07 7.37 -9.09
CA VAL A 457 18.32 7.44 -7.82
C VAL A 457 19.16 6.90 -6.67
N ALA A 458 19.87 5.80 -6.87
CA ALA A 458 20.76 5.23 -5.86
C ALA A 458 21.99 6.09 -5.58
N LYS A 459 22.57 6.74 -6.60
CA LYS A 459 23.65 7.72 -6.42
C LYS A 459 23.18 8.92 -5.59
N SER A 460 21.98 9.42 -5.86
CA SER A 460 21.36 10.50 -5.07
C SER A 460 21.19 10.09 -3.60
N TYR A 461 20.68 8.89 -3.33
CA TYR A 461 20.53 8.36 -1.97
C TYR A 461 21.89 8.19 -1.26
N ARG A 462 22.90 7.62 -1.93
CA ARG A 462 24.25 7.49 -1.36
C ARG A 462 24.92 8.85 -1.09
N SER A 463 24.63 9.87 -1.89
CA SER A 463 25.13 11.23 -1.65
C SER A 463 24.43 11.95 -0.49
N GLN A 464 23.18 11.56 -0.16
CA GLN A 464 22.43 12.10 0.98
C GLN A 464 22.66 11.33 2.29
N GLY A 465 23.19 10.11 2.23
CA GLY A 465 23.47 9.23 3.38
C GLY A 465 24.72 9.56 4.19
N SER A 466 25.41 10.68 3.95
CA SER A 466 26.52 11.16 4.80
C SER A 466 26.06 12.23 5.78
N VAL A 467 25.06 11.90 6.61
CA VAL A 467 24.88 12.57 7.90
C VAL A 467 25.23 11.53 8.95
N VAL A 468 26.45 11.62 9.46
CA VAL A 468 26.93 10.81 10.58
C VAL A 468 26.06 11.17 11.79
N VAL A 469 25.13 10.29 12.16
CA VAL A 469 24.52 10.31 13.49
C VAL A 469 25.58 9.75 14.43
N ALA A 470 26.30 10.63 15.12
CA ALA A 470 27.23 10.24 16.15
C ALA A 470 26.47 9.47 17.25
N SER A 471 26.89 8.24 17.51
CA SER A 471 26.45 7.43 18.64
C SER A 471 26.90 8.08 19.95
N PRO A 472 26.06 8.20 21.00
CA PRO A 472 26.50 8.73 22.31
C PRO A 472 27.34 7.74 23.14
N TYR A 473 27.63 6.55 22.62
CA TYR A 473 28.40 5.53 23.32
C TYR A 473 29.47 4.96 22.40
N ALA A 474 30.60 5.66 22.29
CA ALA A 474 31.90 5.08 21.93
C ALA A 474 33.03 6.04 22.36
N ASP A 475 33.91 5.50 23.18
CA ASP A 475 35.29 5.92 23.49
C ASP A 475 35.53 7.26 24.21
N VAL A 476 35.63 7.11 25.54
CA VAL A 476 36.55 7.86 26.39
C VAL A 476 37.97 7.52 25.94
N LEU A 477 38.67 8.51 25.36
CA LEU A 477 40.08 8.87 25.54
C LEU A 477 40.60 9.60 24.30
N SER A 478 40.85 10.90 24.43
CA SER A 478 42.02 11.67 23.91
C SER A 478 41.66 13.15 23.73
N SER A 479 42.40 14.03 24.41
CA SER A 479 42.34 15.50 24.31
C SER A 479 43.28 16.02 23.18
N PRO A 480 43.47 17.35 22.99
CA PRO A 480 42.75 18.16 22.01
C PRO A 480 43.68 18.83 20.95
N SER A 481 43.12 19.33 19.85
CA SER A 481 43.73 20.46 19.11
C SER A 481 42.72 21.20 18.20
N ASP A 482 42.47 22.45 18.58
CA ASP A 482 42.38 23.67 17.76
C ASP A 482 41.46 23.83 16.53
N THR A 483 40.44 24.68 16.79
CA THR A 483 40.00 25.87 16.02
C THR A 483 39.57 25.74 14.55
N LYS A 484 38.28 26.04 14.30
CA LYS A 484 37.84 27.32 13.71
C LYS A 484 36.31 27.47 13.77
N ARG A 485 35.89 28.62 14.29
CA ARG A 485 34.51 29.11 14.43
C ARG A 485 34.00 29.58 13.06
N SER A 486 32.90 29.02 12.57
CA SER A 486 32.00 29.68 11.62
C SER A 486 30.62 29.73 12.25
N GLU A 487 30.09 30.94 12.40
CA GLU A 487 28.74 31.21 12.91
C GLU A 487 27.71 30.75 11.87
N GLU A 488 27.01 29.65 12.14
CA GLU A 488 25.79 29.28 11.43
C GLU A 488 24.59 29.55 12.33
N SER A 489 23.83 30.58 12.01
CA SER A 489 22.50 30.86 12.59
C SER A 489 21.47 29.87 12.02
N CYS A 490 20.89 29.03 12.88
CA CYS A 490 19.81 28.11 12.51
C CYS A 490 18.44 28.83 12.53
N TYR A 491 17.67 28.72 11.46
CA TYR A 491 16.26 29.12 11.43
C TYR A 491 15.35 27.91 11.12
N LEU A 492 14.16 27.91 11.71
CA LEU A 492 13.12 26.89 11.49
C LEU A 492 11.83 27.58 11.07
N ARG A 493 11.26 27.18 9.93
CA ARG A 493 10.05 27.77 9.36
C ARG A 493 8.88 26.78 9.48
N LEU A 494 7.89 27.12 10.28
CA LEU A 494 6.66 26.32 10.45
C LEU A 494 5.46 27.25 10.24
N GLY A 495 4.63 26.92 9.25
CA GLY A 495 3.30 27.53 9.09
C GLY A 495 3.25 29.06 9.00
N GLY A 496 4.29 29.71 8.47
CA GLY A 496 4.32 31.17 8.28
C GLY A 496 4.90 32.00 9.44
N LEU A 497 5.41 31.36 10.50
CA LEU A 497 6.16 32.03 11.57
C LEU A 497 7.66 31.78 11.44
N GLU A 498 8.46 32.84 11.62
CA GLU A 498 9.92 32.81 11.67
C GLU A 498 10.39 33.05 13.10
N LEU A 499 11.19 32.13 13.65
CA LEU A 499 11.73 32.21 15.01
C LEU A 499 13.24 32.41 14.95
N PHE A 500 13.72 33.41 15.71
CA PHE A 500 15.14 33.74 15.86
C PHE A 500 15.62 33.33 17.26
N PHE A 501 16.81 32.74 17.33
CA PHE A 501 17.46 32.38 18.59
C PHE A 501 18.65 33.31 18.84
N GLU A 502 18.52 34.21 19.82
CA GLU A 502 19.65 34.95 20.37
C GLU A 502 20.12 34.29 21.67
N SER A 503 21.38 33.84 21.70
CA SER A 503 22.05 33.39 22.93
C SER A 503 22.81 34.58 23.53
N PRO A 504 22.77 34.78 24.86
CA PRO A 504 23.85 34.19 25.65
C PRO A 504 23.40 33.63 27.01
N THR A 505 24.13 32.60 27.47
CA THR A 505 24.05 31.88 28.76
C THR A 505 23.05 30.71 28.83
N LEU A 506 23.63 29.51 28.69
CA LEU A 506 23.01 28.18 28.81
C LEU A 506 22.57 27.88 30.25
N PRO A 507 21.43 27.21 30.47
CA PRO A 507 21.32 26.22 31.53
C PRO A 507 21.93 24.88 31.06
N THR A 508 22.56 24.17 31.99
CA THR A 508 23.24 22.88 31.82
C THR A 508 22.42 21.79 31.08
N PRO A 509 23.08 20.78 30.46
CA PRO A 509 22.44 19.82 29.56
C PRO A 509 21.68 18.74 30.32
N ALA A 510 20.50 19.09 30.85
CA ALA A 510 19.51 18.13 31.34
C ALA A 510 18.08 18.69 31.34
N THR A 511 17.79 19.75 30.58
CA THR A 511 16.48 20.41 30.62
C THR A 511 15.83 20.41 29.24
N GLU A 512 14.87 19.51 29.04
CA GLU A 512 13.99 19.50 27.87
C GLU A 512 12.90 20.57 28.08
N VAL A 513 12.96 21.67 27.32
CA VAL A 513 11.91 22.70 27.34
C VAL A 513 10.81 22.30 26.37
N LYS A 514 9.61 22.01 26.86
CA LYS A 514 8.42 21.77 26.02
C LYS A 514 7.51 22.98 26.02
N VAL A 515 7.16 23.44 24.83
CA VAL A 515 6.21 24.53 24.60
C VAL A 515 4.80 23.92 24.50
N ILE A 516 3.86 24.45 25.29
CA ILE A 516 2.45 24.06 25.23
C ILE A 516 1.67 25.24 24.65
N THR A 517 0.89 24.99 23.60
CA THR A 517 -0.06 25.96 23.05
C THR A 517 -1.38 25.83 23.82
N VAL A 518 -1.89 26.92 24.38
CA VAL A 518 -3.18 26.95 25.08
C VAL A 518 -4.12 27.87 24.32
N ASP A 519 -5.16 27.31 23.72
CA ASP A 519 -6.21 28.09 23.07
C ASP A 519 -7.21 28.56 24.12
N HIS A 520 -7.35 29.89 24.22
CA HIS A 520 -8.29 30.67 25.03
C HIS A 520 -7.94 30.94 26.51
N ILE A 521 -7.24 32.05 26.74
CA ILE A 521 -7.29 32.79 28.01
C ILE A 521 -7.69 34.23 27.66
N ARG A 522 -8.91 34.65 28.04
CA ARG A 522 -9.33 36.06 27.94
C ARG A 522 -8.92 36.79 29.21
N SER A 523 -8.15 37.86 29.02
CA SER A 523 -7.76 38.95 29.92
C SER A 523 -7.93 38.77 31.44
N SER A 524 -6.80 38.85 32.14
CA SER A 524 -6.65 39.35 33.53
C SER A 524 -7.57 38.75 34.59
N THR A 525 -7.56 37.42 34.74
CA THR A 525 -8.07 36.75 35.93
C THR A 525 -6.91 36.14 36.69
N LEU A 526 -6.74 36.52 37.96
CA LEU A 526 -5.89 35.80 38.91
C LEU A 526 -6.45 34.37 39.03
N ILE A 527 -5.75 33.40 38.45
CA ILE A 527 -6.04 31.99 38.68
C ILE A 527 -5.43 31.66 40.05
N ASN A 528 -6.28 31.54 41.07
CA ASN A 528 -5.86 30.96 42.34
C ASN A 528 -5.62 29.46 42.10
N LEU A 529 -4.37 29.00 42.28
CA LEU A 529 -3.95 27.65 41.90
C LEU A 529 -4.49 26.55 42.83
N ASP A 530 -5.27 26.90 43.84
CA ASP A 530 -5.90 25.95 44.75
C ASP A 530 -7.19 25.32 44.19
N ASP A 531 -7.79 25.84 43.10
CA ASP A 531 -9.05 25.34 42.50
C ASP A 531 -8.87 24.63 41.14
N ALA A 532 -7.69 24.09 40.85
CA ALA A 532 -7.41 23.37 39.60
C ALA A 532 -7.75 21.85 39.70
N ASP A 533 -9.03 21.50 39.75
CA ASP A 533 -9.54 20.11 39.82
C ASP A 533 -9.21 19.20 38.60
N TRP A 534 -8.49 19.71 37.58
CA TRP A 534 -8.09 18.97 36.38
C TRP A 534 -6.66 18.41 36.45
N LEU A 535 -5.91 18.73 37.50
CA LEU A 535 -4.58 18.19 37.79
C LEU A 535 -4.63 17.55 39.18
N GLY A 536 -5.08 16.30 39.26
CA GLY A 536 -5.26 15.56 40.51
C GLY A 536 -3.96 15.19 41.24
N ASP A 537 -3.05 16.14 41.50
CA ASP A 537 -1.84 15.94 42.32
C ASP A 537 -1.39 17.26 42.99
N PRO A 538 -1.37 17.38 44.34
CA PRO A 538 -1.23 18.64 45.08
C PRO A 538 0.22 19.18 45.20
N LYS A 539 1.06 19.06 44.17
CA LYS A 539 2.47 19.54 44.20
C LYS A 539 2.84 20.39 43.00
N VAL A 540 2.19 21.55 42.86
CA VAL A 540 2.58 22.59 41.90
C VAL A 540 2.99 23.84 42.68
N ASP A 541 4.28 24.14 42.70
CA ASP A 541 4.80 25.43 43.18
C ASP A 541 5.04 26.35 41.97
N GLY A 542 4.56 27.60 42.04
CA GLY A 542 4.72 28.60 40.98
C GLY A 542 5.03 29.99 41.53
N PHE A 543 5.80 30.78 40.79
CA PHE A 543 6.09 32.18 41.11
C PHE A 543 5.87 33.08 39.88
N PHE A 544 5.39 34.29 40.11
CA PHE A 544 5.23 35.30 39.07
C PHE A 544 6.50 36.15 38.94
N SER A 545 6.93 36.43 37.71
CA SER A 545 7.91 37.48 37.42
C SER A 545 7.40 38.38 36.29
N GLU A 546 7.95 39.58 36.16
CA GLU A 546 7.59 40.56 35.12
C GLU A 546 7.75 40.05 33.66
N THR A 547 8.34 38.87 33.46
CA THR A 547 8.64 38.30 32.13
C THR A 547 7.93 36.98 31.82
N GLY A 548 6.85 36.66 32.55
CA GLY A 548 5.95 35.52 32.29
C GLY A 548 5.75 34.58 33.49
N ILE A 549 4.82 33.63 33.33
CA ILE A 549 4.49 32.62 34.35
C ILE A 549 5.43 31.41 34.20
N VAL A 550 6.03 30.99 35.31
CA VAL A 550 6.83 29.77 35.40
C VAL A 550 6.25 28.85 36.47
N PHE A 551 5.97 27.59 36.11
CA PHE A 551 5.54 26.58 37.07
C PHE A 551 6.31 25.26 36.90
N ARG A 552 6.34 24.47 37.98
CA ARG A 552 7.07 23.21 38.06
C ARG A 552 6.09 22.04 38.13
N TYR A 553 6.24 21.05 37.24
CA TYR A 553 5.44 19.83 37.24
C TYR A 553 6.34 18.62 36.94
N HIS A 554 6.28 17.58 37.79
CA HIS A 554 7.18 16.40 37.75
C HIS A 554 8.68 16.70 37.57
N GLY A 555 9.17 17.77 38.20
CA GLY A 555 10.60 18.14 38.15
C GLY A 555 11.04 18.92 36.92
N LEU A 556 10.11 19.24 36.00
CA LEU A 556 10.35 20.04 34.81
C LEU A 556 9.77 21.45 34.98
N TYR A 557 10.45 22.46 34.43
CA TYR A 557 10.05 23.86 34.47
C TYR A 557 9.42 24.28 33.15
N TYR A 558 8.26 24.91 33.21
CA TYR A 558 7.51 25.38 32.05
C TYR A 558 7.41 26.90 32.10
N ARG A 559 7.66 27.59 30.98
CA ARG A 559 7.57 29.06 30.86
C ARG A 559 6.61 29.44 29.74
N VAL A 560 5.58 30.20 30.06
CA VAL A 560 4.63 30.75 29.08
C VAL A 560 5.07 32.17 28.74
N ARG A 561 5.39 32.43 27.47
CA ARG A 561 6.01 33.72 27.05
C ARG A 561 5.13 34.68 26.24
N SER A 562 3.95 34.27 25.78
CA SER A 562 2.92 35.19 25.26
C SER A 562 1.63 34.42 24.97
N ILE A 563 0.49 35.04 25.21
CA ILE A 563 -0.83 34.60 24.74
C ILE A 563 -1.27 35.65 23.71
N SER A 564 -1.44 35.25 22.45
CA SER A 564 -2.15 36.03 21.43
C SER A 564 -3.28 35.20 20.87
#